data_AF-A0A6G3ZS27-F1
#
_entry.id   AF-A0A6G3ZS27-F1
#
_cell.length_a   1.000
_cell.length_b   1.000
_cell.length_c   1.000
_cell.angle_alpha   90.00
_cell.angle_beta   90.00
_cell.angle_gamma   90.00
#
_symmetry.space_group_name_H-M   'P 1'
#
loop_
_entity.id
_entity.type
_entity.pdbx_description
1 polymer ?
#
loop_
_entity_poly.entity_id
_entity_poly.type
_entity_poly.pdbx_seq_one_letter_code
_entity_poly.pdbx_strand_id
1 'polypeptide(L)'
;MMTVRFAKSKLENEEGMNHLWIQIASIGEVEDARIQIVLPVGIHRMPNLTLLPEAPTGEILLKDLTSATDLFIEILTRGPVPCGQTELVFALSCKDKQGNGSRIEQVIPLTIADEDGMDNVLLDDEVVKRIKQLQQPIEGCTHNQRIDYVPRQIVKIDSNLCSDLEKKYRIDGLAH
;
A
#
# COMPACT_ATOMS: atom_id res chain seq x y z
N MET A 1 -7.33 20.03 7.63
CA MET A 1 -5.94 19.95 7.13
C MET A 1 -5.65 18.50 6.80
N MET A 2 -5.01 18.23 5.66
CA MET A 2 -4.61 16.89 5.24
C MET A 2 -3.09 16.79 5.26
N THR A 3 -2.55 15.68 5.74
CA THR A 3 -1.12 15.39 5.80
C THR A 3 -0.87 14.03 5.18
N VAL A 4 0.16 13.91 4.34
CA VAL A 4 0.52 12.65 3.69
C VAL A 4 1.99 12.35 3.93
N ARG A 5 2.29 11.12 4.33
CA ARG A 5 3.65 10.63 4.61
C ARG A 5 3.89 9.30 3.92
N PHE A 6 5.07 9.11 3.35
CA PHE A 6 5.49 7.83 2.78
C PHE A 6 6.22 6.98 3.82
N ALA A 7 6.10 5.67 3.73
CA ALA A 7 6.91 4.74 4.52
C ALA A 7 8.37 4.74 4.07
N LYS A 8 8.62 4.91 2.76
CA LYS A 8 9.95 5.02 2.15
C LYS A 8 10.09 6.35 1.42
N SER A 9 11.25 6.98 1.50
CA SER A 9 11.52 8.25 0.80
C SER A 9 11.61 8.12 -0.73
N LYS A 10 11.81 6.91 -1.24
CA LYS A 10 11.89 6.62 -2.68
C LYS A 10 11.05 5.39 -3.05
N LEU A 11 10.62 5.33 -4.31
CA LEU A 11 10.00 4.17 -4.95
C LEU A 11 10.94 3.64 -6.03
N GLU A 12 11.17 2.33 -6.05
CA GLU A 12 11.96 1.68 -7.09
C GLU A 12 11.20 1.69 -8.42
N ASN A 13 11.90 1.83 -9.54
CA ASN A 13 11.30 2.17 -10.82
C ASN A 13 10.69 0.99 -11.59
N GLU A 14 11.10 -0.25 -11.34
CA GLU A 14 10.60 -1.43 -12.07
C GLU A 14 9.58 -2.23 -11.26
N GLU A 15 9.94 -2.66 -10.05
CA GLU A 15 9.08 -3.48 -9.19
C GLU A 15 8.99 -2.94 -7.75
N GLY A 16 8.97 -1.61 -7.63
CA GLY A 16 8.87 -0.92 -6.36
C GLY A 16 7.49 -1.00 -5.73
N MET A 17 7.45 -1.11 -4.40
CA MET A 17 6.26 -0.91 -3.57
C MET A 17 6.54 0.16 -2.51
N ASN A 18 5.57 0.99 -2.15
CA ASN A 18 5.63 1.90 -1.01
C ASN A 18 4.26 2.04 -0.34
N HIS A 19 4.25 2.46 0.91
CA HIS A 19 3.04 2.71 1.67
C HIS A 19 2.88 4.20 1.99
N LEU A 20 1.64 4.65 2.04
CA LEU A 20 1.25 6.01 2.37
C LEU A 20 0.41 5.98 3.64
N TRP A 21 0.64 6.94 4.52
CA TRP A 21 -0.27 7.31 5.59
C TRP A 21 -0.81 8.71 5.33
N ILE A 22 -2.12 8.80 5.20
CA ILE A 22 -2.86 10.02 4.92
C ILE A 22 -3.69 10.33 6.17
N GLN A 23 -3.44 11.48 6.78
CA GLN A 23 -4.17 11.96 7.95
C GLN A 23 -5.08 13.09 7.53
N ILE A 24 -6.38 12.93 7.80
CA ILE A 24 -7.39 13.93 7.51
C ILE A 24 -7.88 14.48 8.85
N ALA A 25 -7.58 15.74 9.13
CA ALA A 25 -8.06 16.38 10.36
C ALA A 25 -9.59 16.47 10.36
N SER A 26 -10.18 16.51 11.56
CA SER A 26 -11.60 16.78 11.73
C SER A 26 -11.99 18.08 11.01
N ILE A 27 -13.01 18.00 10.17
CA ILE A 27 -13.61 19.16 9.48
C ILE A 27 -15.07 19.38 9.91
N GLY A 28 -15.53 18.63 10.92
CA GLY A 28 -16.88 18.73 11.47
C GLY A 28 -17.91 17.94 10.66
N GLU A 29 -19.16 18.35 10.78
CA GLU A 29 -20.29 17.68 10.13
C GLU A 29 -20.37 18.10 8.66
N VAL A 30 -19.89 17.21 7.79
CA VAL A 30 -19.94 17.36 6.33
C VAL A 30 -20.61 16.14 5.70
N GLU A 31 -21.16 16.34 4.50
CA GLU A 31 -21.77 15.31 3.67
C GLU A 31 -20.90 15.00 2.47
N ASP A 32 -21.06 13.80 1.90
CA ASP A 32 -20.45 13.39 0.63
C ASP A 32 -18.93 13.62 0.58
N ALA A 33 -18.24 13.36 1.70
CA ALA A 33 -16.80 13.52 1.82
C ALA A 33 -16.06 12.40 1.08
N ARG A 34 -15.17 12.79 0.18
CA ARG A 34 -14.43 11.88 -0.70
C ARG A 34 -12.99 12.32 -0.83
N ILE A 35 -12.10 11.34 -0.91
CA ILE A 35 -10.71 11.58 -1.30
C ILE A 35 -10.43 10.90 -2.63
N GLN A 36 -9.89 11.70 -3.55
CA GLN A 36 -9.38 11.25 -4.83
C GLN A 36 -7.86 11.28 -4.80
N ILE A 37 -7.23 10.22 -5.32
CA ILE A 37 -5.77 10.11 -5.43
C ILE A 37 -5.45 10.02 -6.91
N VAL A 38 -4.75 11.02 -7.43
CA VAL A 38 -4.25 11.03 -8.81
C VAL A 38 -2.78 10.64 -8.77
N LEU A 39 -2.47 9.55 -9.45
CA LEU A 39 -1.13 8.99 -9.55
C LEU A 39 -0.52 9.33 -10.91
N PRO A 40 0.81 9.52 -10.97
CA PRO A 40 1.49 9.69 -12.24
C PRO A 40 1.50 8.39 -13.04
N VAL A 41 1.74 8.50 -14.35
CA VAL A 41 1.77 7.36 -15.26
C VAL A 41 2.78 6.32 -14.78
N GLY A 42 2.38 5.04 -14.79
CA GLY A 42 3.21 3.90 -14.37
C GLY A 42 3.16 3.61 -12.86
N ILE A 43 2.60 4.50 -12.05
CA ILE A 43 2.33 4.24 -10.63
C ILE A 43 0.89 3.79 -10.45
N HIS A 44 0.73 2.68 -9.74
CA HIS A 44 -0.56 2.10 -9.42
C HIS A 44 -0.77 2.13 -7.91
N ARG A 45 -2.03 2.10 -7.47
CA ARG A 45 -2.39 1.81 -6.08
C ARG A 45 -3.19 0.54 -5.95
N MET A 46 -3.09 -0.07 -4.79
CA MET A 46 -4.02 -1.10 -4.35
C MET A 46 -5.24 -0.48 -3.66
N PRO A 47 -6.31 -1.27 -3.41
CA PRO A 47 -7.40 -0.85 -2.54
C PRO A 47 -6.86 -0.38 -1.18
N ASN A 48 -7.57 0.57 -0.57
CA ASN A 48 -7.13 1.14 0.69
C ASN A 48 -7.10 0.10 1.81
N LEU A 49 -6.03 0.14 2.60
CA LEU A 49 -5.77 -0.80 3.70
C LEU A 49 -6.64 -0.49 4.93
N THR A 50 -7.26 0.69 4.98
CA THR A 50 -8.23 1.08 6.03
C THR A 50 -9.61 0.45 5.82
N LEU A 51 -9.85 -0.20 4.67
CA LEU A 51 -11.13 -0.85 4.32
C LEU A 51 -12.33 0.12 4.26
N LEU A 52 -12.06 1.40 4.00
CA LEU A 52 -13.11 2.36 3.68
C LEU A 52 -13.71 2.03 2.31
N PRO A 53 -15.02 2.30 2.11
CA PRO A 53 -15.66 2.05 0.82
C PRO A 53 -15.01 2.87 -0.30
N GLU A 54 -14.83 2.26 -1.46
CA GLU A 54 -14.37 2.95 -2.67
C GLU A 54 -15.48 2.98 -3.72
N ALA A 55 -15.64 4.12 -4.38
CA ALA A 55 -16.50 4.26 -5.55
C ALA A 55 -15.88 3.51 -6.74
N PRO A 56 -16.67 3.15 -7.77
CA PRO A 56 -16.14 2.56 -9.00
C PRO A 56 -15.08 3.42 -9.72
N THR A 57 -15.10 4.73 -9.46
CA THR A 57 -14.10 5.71 -9.95
C THR A 57 -12.78 5.66 -9.19
N GLY A 58 -12.68 4.89 -8.11
CA GLY A 58 -11.51 4.82 -7.23
C GLY A 58 -11.45 5.96 -6.19
N GLU A 59 -12.52 6.74 -6.03
CA GLU A 59 -12.65 7.69 -4.93
C GLU A 59 -12.94 6.94 -3.62
N ILE A 60 -12.27 7.30 -2.53
CA ILE A 60 -12.50 6.69 -1.22
C ILE A 60 -13.52 7.53 -0.47
N LEU A 61 -14.59 6.89 0.00
CA LEU A 61 -15.68 7.54 0.72
C LEU A 61 -15.32 7.64 2.20
N LEU A 62 -15.30 8.86 2.71
CA LEU A 62 -15.04 9.16 4.11
C LEU A 62 -16.38 9.25 4.84
N LYS A 63 -16.53 8.44 5.88
CA LYS A 63 -17.69 8.51 6.77
C LYS A 63 -17.29 9.24 8.03
N ASP A 64 -18.11 10.20 8.45
CA ASP A 64 -17.95 10.92 9.71
C ASP A 64 -16.57 11.55 9.92
N LEU A 65 -16.43 12.80 9.47
CA LEU A 65 -15.22 13.61 9.67
C LEU A 65 -15.29 14.51 10.91
N THR A 66 -16.09 14.12 11.91
CA THR A 66 -16.11 14.79 13.23
C THR A 66 -14.83 14.50 14.03
N SER A 67 -14.14 13.40 13.71
CA SER A 67 -12.83 13.05 14.26
C SER A 67 -11.77 12.94 13.15
N ALA A 68 -10.49 12.97 13.55
CA ALA A 68 -9.41 12.77 12.60
C ALA A 68 -9.46 11.34 12.04
N THR A 69 -9.29 11.21 10.72
CA THR A 69 -9.32 9.92 10.03
C THR A 69 -7.94 9.58 9.48
N ASP A 70 -7.48 8.38 9.78
CA ASP A 70 -6.25 7.81 9.23
C ASP A 70 -6.59 6.90 8.04
N LEU A 71 -5.96 7.15 6.89
CA LEU A 71 -6.10 6.37 5.67
C LEU A 71 -4.74 5.81 5.24
N PHE A 72 -4.71 4.53 4.85
CA PHE A 72 -3.50 3.86 4.43
C PHE A 72 -3.64 3.28 3.03
N ILE A 73 -2.64 3.55 2.18
CA ILE A 73 -2.64 3.18 0.76
C ILE A 73 -1.30 2.54 0.41
N GLU A 74 -1.34 1.45 -0.35
CA GLU A 74 -0.15 0.89 -0.99
C GLU A 74 -0.07 1.39 -2.44
N ILE A 75 1.10 1.86 -2.84
CA ILE A 75 1.44 2.23 -4.22
C ILE A 75 2.57 1.35 -4.73
N LEU A 76 2.58 1.11 -6.04
CA LEU A 76 3.57 0.23 -6.67
C LEU A 76 3.81 0.60 -8.13
N THR A 77 4.99 0.24 -8.63
CA THR A 77 5.28 0.12 -10.07
C THR A 77 5.09 -1.35 -10.49
N ARG A 78 4.76 -1.59 -11.77
CA ARG A 78 4.57 -2.95 -12.33
C ARG A 78 5.47 -3.20 -13.55
N GLY A 79 6.43 -2.33 -13.76
CA GLY A 79 7.25 -2.25 -14.94
C GLY A 79 7.97 -0.89 -14.99
N PRO A 80 8.88 -0.70 -15.95
CA PRO A 80 9.79 0.44 -15.93
C PRO A 80 9.09 1.79 -15.96
N VAL A 81 9.35 2.61 -14.96
CA VAL A 81 8.94 4.01 -14.88
C VAL A 81 10.20 4.91 -14.95
N PRO A 82 10.13 6.11 -15.58
CA PRO A 82 11.27 7.01 -15.58
C PRO A 82 11.71 7.41 -14.17
N CYS A 83 13.01 7.29 -13.88
CA CYS A 83 13.60 7.77 -12.65
C CYS A 83 13.54 9.31 -12.57
N GLY A 84 13.48 9.84 -11.35
CA GLY A 84 13.42 11.28 -11.08
C GLY A 84 12.32 11.65 -10.08
N GLN A 85 12.02 12.95 -9.99
CA GLN A 85 10.91 13.42 -9.17
C GLN A 85 9.60 13.41 -9.97
N THR A 86 8.54 12.98 -9.30
CA THR A 86 7.16 13.03 -9.77
C THR A 86 6.26 13.47 -8.61
N GLU A 87 4.97 13.62 -8.86
CA GLU A 87 4.02 14.14 -7.88
C GLU A 87 2.76 13.28 -7.81
N LEU A 88 2.25 13.11 -6.59
CA LEU A 88 0.93 12.55 -6.32
C LEU A 88 0.00 13.68 -5.91
N VAL A 89 -1.21 13.72 -6.44
CA VAL A 89 -2.22 14.72 -6.08
C VAL A 89 -3.33 14.07 -5.27
N PHE A 90 -3.54 14.59 -4.07
CA PHE A 90 -4.62 14.18 -3.18
C PHE A 90 -5.66 15.29 -3.14
N ALA A 91 -6.89 14.99 -3.54
CA ALA A 91 -8.00 15.93 -3.53
C ALA A 91 -9.09 15.46 -2.57
N LEU A 92 -9.33 16.22 -1.51
CA LEU A 92 -10.44 16.03 -0.58
C LEU A 92 -11.59 16.93 -1.03
N SER A 93 -12.74 16.35 -1.34
CA SER A 93 -13.97 17.07 -1.63
C SER A 93 -15.05 16.71 -0.63
N CYS A 94 -15.81 17.71 -0.15
CA CYS A 94 -16.99 17.48 0.69
C CYS A 94 -18.04 18.57 0.46
N LYS A 95 -19.25 18.33 0.95
CA LYS A 95 -20.34 19.30 0.98
C LYS A 95 -20.68 19.66 2.41
N ASP A 96 -20.93 20.93 2.67
CA ASP A 96 -21.53 21.32 3.95
C ASP A 96 -23.04 21.01 3.97
N LYS A 97 -23.69 21.20 5.13
CA LYS A 97 -25.15 21.02 5.29
C LYS A 97 -25.99 21.98 4.44
N GLN A 98 -25.39 23.03 3.90
CA GLN A 98 -26.06 24.00 3.03
C GLN A 98 -25.92 23.61 1.55
N GLY A 99 -25.21 22.50 1.26
CA GLY A 99 -24.95 22.01 -0.08
C GLY A 99 -23.77 22.67 -0.78
N ASN A 100 -23.01 23.54 -0.10
CA ASN A 100 -21.84 24.16 -0.68
C ASN A 100 -20.69 23.15 -0.74
N GLY A 101 -20.17 22.93 -1.93
CA GLY A 101 -19.00 22.08 -2.15
C GLY A 101 -17.70 22.79 -1.78
N SER A 102 -16.82 22.09 -1.08
CA SER A 102 -15.42 22.49 -0.90
C SER A 102 -14.49 21.42 -1.47
N ARG A 103 -13.35 21.85 -2.00
CA ARG A 103 -12.29 20.98 -2.50
C ARG A 103 -10.94 21.50 -2.05
N ILE A 104 -10.13 20.63 -1.47
CA ILE A 104 -8.78 20.93 -1.00
C ILE A 104 -7.84 19.96 -1.69
N GLU A 105 -6.80 20.49 -2.32
CA GLU A 105 -5.78 19.69 -3.00
C GLU A 105 -4.44 19.80 -2.29
N GLN A 106 -3.72 18.68 -2.26
CA GLN A 106 -2.37 18.59 -1.76
C GLN A 106 -1.51 17.80 -2.74
N VAL A 107 -0.41 18.42 -3.14
CA VAL A 107 0.57 17.81 -4.04
C VAL A 107 1.74 17.32 -3.20
N ILE A 108 2.12 16.06 -3.40
CA ILE A 108 3.15 15.39 -2.62
C ILE A 108 4.23 14.86 -3.57
N PRO A 109 5.49 15.32 -3.45
CA PRO A 109 6.56 14.85 -4.31
C PRO A 109 6.97 13.41 -3.94
N LEU A 110 7.23 12.59 -4.96
CA LEU A 110 7.77 11.25 -4.86
C LEU A 110 9.04 11.15 -5.71
N THR A 111 10.09 10.57 -5.15
CA THR A 111 11.31 10.26 -5.90
C THR A 111 11.26 8.80 -6.39
N ILE A 112 11.38 8.62 -7.69
CA ILE A 112 11.56 7.31 -8.34
C ILE A 112 13.04 7.10 -8.60
N ALA A 113 13.55 5.93 -8.22
CA ALA A 113 14.96 5.55 -8.36
C ALA A 113 15.07 4.14 -8.95
N ASP A 114 16.18 3.86 -9.60
CA ASP A 114 16.59 2.51 -9.98
C ASP A 114 17.21 1.77 -8.78
N GLU A 115 17.61 0.51 -8.98
CA GLU A 115 18.23 -0.33 -7.95
C GLU A 115 19.42 0.38 -7.27
N ASP A 116 20.35 0.90 -8.07
CA ASP A 116 21.52 1.64 -7.57
C ASP A 116 21.11 2.91 -6.80
N GLY A 117 20.02 3.57 -7.21
CA GLY A 117 19.48 4.76 -6.55
C GLY A 117 18.75 4.48 -5.22
N MET A 118 18.54 3.21 -4.84
CA MET A 118 17.83 2.82 -3.61
C MET A 118 18.73 2.72 -2.36
N ASP A 119 20.06 2.85 -2.50
CA ASP A 119 21.02 2.72 -1.38
C ASP A 119 20.77 3.66 -0.19
N ASN A 120 20.16 4.82 -0.44
CA ASN A 120 19.91 5.85 0.58
C ASN A 120 18.41 6.06 0.85
N VAL A 121 17.62 4.99 0.78
CA VAL A 121 16.20 5.05 1.15
C VAL A 121 16.07 5.31 2.65
N LEU A 122 15.38 6.38 2.99
CA LEU A 122 15.00 6.69 4.36
C LEU A 122 13.62 6.07 4.64
N LEU A 123 13.49 5.50 5.83
CA LEU A 123 12.23 4.95 6.31
C LEU A 123 11.56 5.94 7.27
N ASP A 124 10.25 6.06 7.16
CA ASP A 124 9.42 6.68 8.17
C ASP A 124 8.93 5.59 9.14
N ASP A 125 9.68 5.42 10.23
CA ASP A 125 9.42 4.37 11.22
C ASP A 125 8.00 4.42 11.81
N GLU A 126 7.41 5.62 11.90
CA GLU A 126 6.05 5.76 12.41
C GLU A 126 5.03 5.20 11.41
N VAL A 127 5.16 5.54 10.12
CA VAL A 127 4.31 4.99 9.06
C VAL A 127 4.46 3.47 9.02
N VAL A 128 5.69 2.96 9.04
CA VAL A 128 5.97 1.52 9.05
C VAL A 128 5.32 0.84 10.26
N LYS A 129 5.42 1.44 11.45
CA LYS A 129 4.78 0.91 12.66
C LYS A 129 3.25 0.85 12.52
N ARG A 130 2.61 1.91 12.02
CA ARG A 130 1.15 1.95 11.84
C ARG A 130 0.68 0.91 10.82
N ILE A 131 1.38 0.76 9.69
CA ILE A 131 1.09 -0.28 8.70
C ILE A 131 1.19 -1.68 9.31
N LYS A 132 2.23 -1.95 10.11
CA LYS A 132 2.38 -3.23 10.81
C LYS A 132 1.22 -3.50 11.78
N GLN A 133 0.73 -2.48 12.48
CA GLN A 133 -0.40 -2.60 13.40
C GLN A 133 -1.72 -2.92 12.68
N LEU A 134 -1.91 -2.43 11.45
CA LEU A 134 -3.08 -2.79 10.64
C LEU A 134 -3.09 -4.25 10.21
N GLN A 135 -1.91 -4.83 9.99
CA GLN A 135 -1.75 -6.21 9.53
C GLN A 135 -1.75 -7.23 10.68
N GLN A 136 -1.66 -6.78 11.93
CA GLN A 136 -1.75 -7.66 13.09
C GLN A 136 -3.22 -8.04 13.33
N PRO A 137 -3.57 -9.34 13.39
CA PRO A 137 -4.87 -9.74 13.88
C PRO A 137 -5.03 -9.22 15.32
N ILE A 138 -6.17 -8.56 15.59
CA ILE A 138 -6.50 -8.04 16.92
C ILE A 138 -6.39 -9.19 17.93
N GLU A 139 -5.40 -9.13 18.82
CA GLU A 139 -5.28 -10.06 19.94
C GLU A 139 -6.42 -9.80 20.94
N GLY A 140 -7.53 -10.51 20.75
CA GLY A 140 -8.73 -10.35 21.58
C GLY A 140 -9.82 -11.42 21.41
N CYS A 141 -9.67 -12.36 20.48
CA CYS A 141 -10.52 -13.55 20.40
C CYS A 141 -9.75 -14.75 20.96
N THR A 142 -10.03 -15.13 22.19
CA THR A 142 -9.69 -16.46 22.72
C THR A 142 -10.28 -17.54 21.82
N HIS A 143 -9.45 -18.13 20.98
CA HIS A 143 -9.61 -19.53 20.62
C HIS A 143 -8.24 -20.17 20.49
N ASN A 144 -8.03 -21.24 21.25
CA ASN A 144 -6.91 -22.14 21.11
C ASN A 144 -6.79 -22.58 19.64
N GLN A 145 -5.89 -21.95 18.89
CA GLN A 145 -5.33 -22.57 17.71
C GLN A 145 -3.87 -22.81 18.04
N ARG A 146 -3.62 -24.05 18.49
CA ARG A 146 -2.40 -24.75 18.12
C ARG A 146 -2.07 -24.32 16.70
N ILE A 147 -0.84 -23.88 16.50
CA ILE A 147 -0.26 -23.74 15.17
C ILE A 147 -0.28 -25.16 14.59
N ASP A 148 -1.38 -25.53 13.95
CA ASP A 148 -1.43 -26.69 13.08
C ASP A 148 -0.63 -26.26 11.86
N TYR A 149 0.68 -26.49 11.98
CA TYR A 149 1.62 -26.49 10.89
C TYR A 149 1.11 -27.53 9.89
N VAL A 150 0.26 -27.12 8.94
CA VAL A 150 -0.04 -27.97 7.80
C VAL A 150 1.26 -27.99 6.99
N PRO A 151 1.99 -29.12 6.96
CA PRO A 151 3.21 -29.19 6.17
C PRO A 151 2.79 -28.92 4.73
N ARG A 152 3.46 -27.96 4.08
CA ARG A 152 3.32 -27.78 2.62
C ARG A 152 3.46 -29.17 2.00
N GLN A 153 2.43 -29.62 1.29
CA GLN A 153 2.53 -30.82 0.47
C GLN A 153 3.77 -30.65 -0.41
N ILE A 154 4.78 -31.47 -0.14
CA ILE A 154 5.94 -31.59 -1.01
C ILE A 154 5.37 -32.07 -2.34
N VAL A 155 5.37 -31.19 -3.34
CA VAL A 155 5.09 -31.57 -4.72
C VAL A 155 6.20 -32.54 -5.10
N LYS A 156 5.92 -33.85 -5.06
CA LYS A 156 6.77 -34.84 -5.70
C LYS A 156 6.63 -34.63 -7.20
N ILE A 157 7.56 -33.89 -7.77
CA ILE A 157 7.74 -33.83 -9.22
C ILE A 157 8.21 -35.23 -9.62
N ASP A 158 7.43 -35.89 -10.49
CA ASP A 158 7.75 -37.21 -11.02
C ASP A 158 9.02 -37.11 -11.86
N SER A 159 10.08 -37.79 -11.43
CA SER A 159 11.42 -37.77 -12.04
C SER A 159 11.43 -38.25 -13.50
N ASN A 160 10.34 -38.89 -13.95
CA ASN A 160 10.19 -39.37 -15.33
C ASN A 160 9.86 -38.28 -16.35
N LEU A 161 9.56 -37.04 -15.91
CA LEU A 161 9.25 -35.90 -16.79
C LEU A 161 10.40 -34.89 -16.94
N CYS A 162 11.52 -35.09 -16.25
CA CYS A 162 12.67 -34.17 -16.33
C CYS A 162 13.52 -34.42 -17.58
N SER A 163 13.89 -33.33 -18.25
CA SER A 163 14.86 -33.35 -19.34
C SER A 163 16.25 -33.79 -18.84
N ASP A 164 17.10 -34.32 -19.73
CA ASP A 164 18.41 -34.83 -19.34
C ASP A 164 19.37 -33.74 -18.81
N LEU A 165 19.12 -32.47 -19.16
CA LEU A 165 19.83 -31.31 -18.61
C LEU A 165 19.45 -31.05 -17.15
N GLU A 166 18.17 -31.14 -16.79
CA GLU A 166 17.71 -30.93 -15.41
C GLU A 166 18.22 -32.02 -14.47
N LYS A 167 18.34 -33.27 -14.94
CA LYS A 167 18.95 -34.36 -14.16
C LYS A 167 20.41 -34.09 -13.82
N LYS A 168 21.16 -33.44 -14.72
CA LYS A 168 22.60 -33.21 -14.57
C LYS A 168 22.93 -32.16 -13.50
N TYR A 169 22.04 -31.19 -13.27
CA TYR A 169 22.30 -30.06 -12.37
C TYR A 169 21.42 -30.07 -11.11
N ARG A 170 20.69 -31.16 -10.86
CA ARG A 170 19.86 -31.30 -9.65
C ARG A 170 20.75 -31.48 -8.41
N ILE A 171 20.74 -30.48 -7.53
CA ILE A 171 21.34 -30.56 -6.20
C ILE A 171 20.23 -30.86 -5.21
N ASP A 172 20.10 -32.13 -4.82
CA ASP A 172 19.24 -32.52 -3.70
C ASP A 172 19.97 -32.17 -2.39
N GLY A 173 19.43 -31.21 -1.64
CA GLY A 173 19.95 -30.87 -0.31
C GLY A 173 19.75 -32.04 0.65
N LEU A 174 20.83 -32.69 1.06
CA LEU A 174 20.82 -33.68 2.13
C LEU A 174 20.58 -32.98 3.46
N ALA A 175 19.39 -33.17 4.04
CA ALA A 175 19.17 -32.92 5.46
C ALA A 175 19.46 -34.22 6.23
N HIS A 176 20.66 -34.31 6.81
CA HIS A 176 20.90 -34.95 8.10
C HIS A 176 22.22 -34.49 8.71
#